data_AF-A0A6G1B8H8-F1
#
_entry.id   AF-A0A6G1B8H8-F1
#
_cell.length_a   1.000
_cell.length_b   1.000
_cell.length_c   1.000
_cell.angle_alpha   90.00
_cell.angle_beta   90.00
_cell.angle_gamma   90.00
#
_symmetry.space_group_name_H-M   'P 1'
#
loop_
_entity.id
_entity.type
_entity.pdbx_description
1 polymer ?
#
loop_
_entity_poly.entity_id
_entity_poly.type
_entity_poly.pdbx_seq_one_letter_code
_entity_poly.pdbx_strand_id
1 'polypeptide(L)'
;DISKITEQEFRTIVIKLIAGLEKGMEDIREAIATKIIELQNSCDELKNTINEMYNKMEASNAQIEEVERRIGELVDTIIEKEEAKKKKKRDNKLIQEHKRKVQELTDTIKQNNIHIIGIPEEEERGKGAEGVLEQIIAENFSNLGKETDIEIQETKRTPLRCNLNHLLH
;
A
#
# COMPACT_ATOMS: atom_id res chain seq x y z
N ASP A 1 -7.09 94.53 37.27
CA ASP A 1 -7.76 95.77 37.71
C ASP A 1 -8.89 96.06 36.74
N ILE A 2 -10.09 95.53 37.01
CA ILE A 2 -11.26 95.59 36.11
C ILE A 2 -11.93 96.97 36.21
N SER A 3 -11.50 97.79 37.17
CA SER A 3 -12.10 99.08 37.53
C SER A 3 -11.92 100.21 36.50
N LYS A 4 -11.21 99.95 35.38
CA LYS A 4 -10.90 100.94 34.33
C LYS A 4 -11.30 100.53 32.90
N ILE A 5 -11.92 99.36 32.71
CA ILE A 5 -12.31 98.90 31.36
C ILE A 5 -13.67 99.48 30.98
N THR A 6 -13.79 99.98 29.75
CA THR A 6 -15.06 100.43 29.19
C THR A 6 -15.93 99.23 28.82
N GLU A 7 -17.25 99.41 28.83
CA GLU A 7 -18.19 98.34 28.43
C GLU A 7 -17.91 97.78 27.02
N GLN A 8 -17.46 98.64 26.10
CA GLN A 8 -17.08 98.24 24.74
C GLN A 8 -15.85 97.31 24.73
N GLU A 9 -14.85 97.58 25.56
CA GLU A 9 -13.67 96.72 25.70
C GLU A 9 -14.05 95.36 26.32
N PHE A 10 -14.91 95.35 27.34
CA PHE A 10 -15.43 94.13 27.93
C PHE A 10 -16.20 93.27 26.90
N ARG A 11 -17.13 93.86 26.16
CA ARG A 11 -17.88 93.17 25.09
C ARG A 11 -16.94 92.61 24.03
N THR A 12 -15.91 93.37 23.64
CA THR A 12 -14.89 92.93 22.67
C THR A 12 -14.12 91.70 23.18
N ILE A 13 -13.74 91.68 24.46
CA ILE A 13 -13.04 90.54 25.07
C ILE A 13 -13.96 89.30 25.08
N VAL A 14 -15.22 89.46 25.48
CA VAL A 14 -16.20 88.35 25.51
C VAL A 14 -16.42 87.77 24.11
N ILE A 15 -16.60 88.61 23.08
CA ILE A 15 -16.75 88.16 21.69
C ILE A 15 -15.51 87.36 21.22
N LYS A 16 -14.30 87.85 21.53
CA LYS A 16 -13.06 87.12 21.18
C LYS A 16 -12.95 85.77 21.88
N LEU A 17 -13.37 85.70 23.15
CA LEU A 17 -13.38 84.45 23.91
C LEU A 17 -14.38 83.43 23.32
N ILE A 18 -15.60 83.87 23.02
CA ILE A 18 -16.64 83.02 22.41
C ILE A 18 -16.17 82.51 21.05
N ALA A 19 -15.67 83.40 20.17
CA ALA A 19 -15.16 83.00 18.87
C ALA A 19 -13.97 82.02 18.96
N GLY A 20 -13.11 82.17 19.97
CA GLY A 20 -12.03 81.23 20.25
C GLY A 20 -12.53 79.85 20.69
N LEU A 21 -13.56 79.80 21.54
CA LEU A 21 -14.21 78.56 21.96
C LEU A 21 -14.94 77.88 20.79
N GLU A 22 -15.68 78.63 19.98
CA GLU A 22 -16.36 78.13 18.79
C GLU A 22 -15.37 77.49 17.82
N LYS A 23 -14.24 78.16 17.55
CA LYS A 23 -13.17 77.61 16.71
C LYS A 23 -12.56 76.34 17.32
N GLY A 24 -12.25 76.34 18.62
CA GLY A 24 -11.69 75.15 19.27
C GLY A 24 -12.65 73.96 19.27
N MET A 25 -13.97 74.22 19.42
CA MET A 25 -15.00 73.20 19.28
C MET A 25 -15.08 72.65 17.86
N GLU A 26 -14.96 73.50 16.85
CA GLU A 26 -14.92 73.09 15.44
C GLU A 26 -13.71 72.19 15.16
N ASP A 27 -12.51 72.61 15.57
CA ASP A 27 -11.28 71.84 15.37
C ASP A 27 -11.37 70.45 16.04
N ILE A 28 -11.93 70.37 17.26
CA ILE A 28 -12.17 69.10 17.97
C ILE A 28 -13.21 68.25 17.23
N ARG A 29 -14.29 68.86 16.74
CA ARG A 29 -15.35 68.17 16.01
C ARG A 29 -14.81 67.53 14.73
N GLU A 30 -14.01 68.27 13.96
CA GLU A 30 -13.35 67.75 12.75
C GLU A 30 -12.39 66.61 13.10
N ALA A 31 -11.55 66.78 14.13
CA ALA A 31 -10.63 65.73 14.56
C ALA A 31 -11.33 64.42 14.97
N ILE A 32 -12.44 64.53 15.71
CA ILE A 32 -13.26 63.37 16.09
C ILE A 32 -13.89 62.72 14.86
N ALA A 33 -14.44 63.52 13.94
CA ALA A 33 -15.06 63.01 12.72
C ALA A 33 -14.05 62.23 11.86
N THR A 34 -12.84 62.77 11.66
CA THR A 34 -11.75 62.08 10.96
C THR A 34 -11.41 60.77 11.64
N LYS A 35 -11.27 60.76 12.98
CA LYS A 35 -10.92 59.52 13.72
C LYS A 35 -12.01 58.46 13.65
N ILE A 36 -13.29 58.86 13.65
CA ILE A 36 -14.42 57.94 13.47
C ILE A 36 -14.34 57.28 12.09
N ILE A 37 -14.09 58.04 11.03
CA ILE A 37 -13.97 57.51 9.66
C ILE A 37 -12.80 56.53 9.56
N GLU A 38 -11.64 56.87 10.13
CA GLU A 38 -10.48 55.96 10.17
C GLU A 38 -10.79 54.64 10.87
N LEU A 39 -11.46 54.70 12.03
CA LEU A 39 -11.85 53.51 12.78
C LEU A 39 -12.88 52.67 12.02
N GLN A 40 -13.83 53.30 11.33
CA GLN A 40 -14.82 52.59 10.50
C GLN A 40 -14.13 51.83 9.36
N ASN A 41 -13.23 52.48 8.63
CA ASN A 41 -12.47 51.84 7.56
C ASN A 41 -11.64 50.67 8.08
N SER A 42 -10.95 50.84 9.21
CA SER A 42 -10.17 49.77 9.84
C SER A 42 -11.05 48.59 10.27
N CYS A 43 -12.24 48.86 10.83
CA CYS A 43 -13.20 47.81 11.19
C CYS A 43 -13.69 47.03 9.95
N ASP A 44 -13.94 47.70 8.82
CA ASP A 44 -14.36 47.05 7.59
C ASP A 44 -13.25 46.17 6.98
N GLU A 45 -12.00 46.63 7.01
CA GLU A 45 -10.83 45.83 6.59
C GLU A 45 -10.66 44.57 7.45
N LEU A 46 -10.79 44.72 8.78
CA LEU A 46 -10.74 43.58 9.71
C LEU A 46 -11.86 42.58 9.44
N LYS A 47 -13.08 43.08 9.20
CA LYS A 47 -14.24 42.23 8.88
C LYS A 47 -14.01 41.43 7.60
N ASN A 48 -13.48 42.05 6.55
CA ASN A 48 -13.16 41.37 5.30
C ASN A 48 -12.09 40.30 5.52
N THR A 49 -11.04 40.62 6.27
CA THR A 49 -9.96 39.68 6.61
C THR A 49 -10.49 38.47 7.38
N ILE A 50 -11.35 38.68 8.37
CA ILE A 50 -12.00 37.59 9.13
C ILE A 50 -12.83 36.70 8.22
N ASN A 51 -13.57 37.28 7.28
CA ASN A 51 -14.40 36.51 6.35
C ASN A 51 -13.54 35.66 5.40
N GLU A 52 -12.43 36.19 4.90
CA GLU A 52 -11.46 35.42 4.11
C GLU A 52 -10.85 34.26 4.91
N MET A 53 -10.51 34.50 6.18
CA MET A 53 -10.01 33.46 7.07
C MET A 53 -11.05 32.36 7.29
N TYR A 54 -12.31 32.72 7.52
CA TYR A 54 -13.41 31.78 7.67
C TYR A 54 -13.56 30.87 6.44
N ASN A 55 -13.56 31.46 5.25
CA ASN A 55 -13.67 30.69 4.00
C ASN A 55 -12.48 29.74 3.79
N LYS A 56 -11.26 30.18 4.13
CA LYS A 56 -10.07 29.31 4.06
C LYS A 56 -10.14 28.17 5.07
N MET A 57 -10.65 28.44 6.28
CA MET A 57 -10.86 27.42 7.30
C MET A 57 -11.90 26.38 6.85
N GLU A 58 -13.01 26.82 6.27
CA GLU A 58 -14.04 25.93 5.73
C GLU A 58 -13.49 25.04 4.61
N ALA A 59 -12.71 25.61 3.69
CA ALA A 59 -12.04 24.86 2.63
C ALA A 59 -11.04 23.84 3.20
N SER A 60 -10.29 24.21 4.25
CA SER A 60 -9.38 23.30 4.94
C SER A 60 -10.11 22.15 5.63
N ASN A 61 -11.26 22.41 6.25
CA ASN A 61 -12.07 21.38 6.89
C ASN A 61 -12.58 20.36 5.87
N ALA A 62 -13.11 20.82 4.73
CA ALA A 62 -13.53 19.92 3.66
C ALA A 62 -12.37 19.05 3.12
N GLN A 63 -11.16 19.60 3.04
CA GLN A 63 -9.97 18.84 2.68
C GLN A 63 -9.59 17.79 3.73
N ILE A 64 -9.72 18.12 5.02
CA ILE A 64 -9.47 17.18 6.12
C ILE A 64 -10.45 16.00 6.04
N GLU A 65 -11.75 16.26 5.88
CA GLU A 65 -12.77 15.20 5.79
C GLU A 65 -12.48 14.24 4.61
N GLU A 66 -12.07 14.78 3.46
CA GLU A 66 -11.70 13.96 2.30
C GLU A 66 -10.44 13.13 2.57
N VAL A 67 -9.43 13.69 3.25
CA VAL A 67 -8.22 12.95 3.64
C VAL A 67 -8.55 11.84 4.64
N GLU A 68 -9.40 12.11 5.63
CA GLU A 68 -9.85 11.12 6.61
C GLU A 68 -10.58 9.95 5.93
N ARG A 69 -11.47 10.24 4.98
CA ARG A 69 -12.16 9.23 4.17
C ARG A 69 -11.17 8.35 3.40
N ARG A 70 -10.20 8.95 2.71
CA ARG A 70 -9.15 8.23 1.98
C ARG A 70 -8.27 7.38 2.89
N ILE A 71 -7.96 7.87 4.09
CA ILE A 71 -7.22 7.10 5.10
C ILE A 71 -8.03 5.87 5.50
N GLY A 72 -9.35 6.02 5.71
CA GLY A 72 -10.25 4.89 5.99
C GLY A 72 -10.16 3.80 4.92
N GLU A 73 -10.32 4.17 3.65
CA GLU A 73 -10.23 3.22 2.52
C GLU A 73 -8.87 2.51 2.43
N LEU A 74 -7.78 3.23 2.74
CA LEU A 74 -6.44 2.66 2.77
C LEU A 74 -6.26 1.66 3.92
N VAL A 75 -6.84 1.94 5.09
CA VAL A 75 -6.81 1.03 6.24
C VAL A 75 -7.51 -0.28 5.89
N ASP A 76 -8.71 -0.22 5.29
CA ASP A 76 -9.45 -1.42 4.86
C ASP A 76 -8.63 -2.23 3.85
N THR A 77 -8.05 -1.56 2.85
CA THR A 77 -7.18 -2.20 1.85
C THR A 77 -5.96 -2.89 2.47
N ILE A 78 -5.37 -2.32 3.53
CA ILE A 78 -4.24 -2.92 4.25
C ILE A 78 -4.68 -4.18 4.99
N ILE A 79 -5.84 -4.15 5.65
CA ILE A 79 -6.40 -5.30 6.35
C ILE A 79 -6.61 -6.47 5.37
N GLU A 80 -7.26 -6.23 4.23
CA GLU A 80 -7.49 -7.25 3.19
C GLU A 80 -6.18 -7.85 2.68
N LYS A 81 -5.16 -7.01 2.44
CA LYS A 81 -3.84 -7.48 2.00
C LYS A 81 -3.16 -8.37 3.02
N GLU A 82 -3.27 -8.06 4.31
CA GLU A 82 -2.68 -8.89 5.36
C GLU A 82 -3.41 -10.24 5.52
N GLU A 83 -4.72 -10.26 5.37
CA GLU A 83 -5.49 -11.50 5.32
C GLU A 83 -5.11 -12.37 4.12
N ALA A 84 -4.97 -11.77 2.94
CA ALA A 84 -4.52 -12.47 1.73
C ALA A 84 -3.11 -13.03 1.89
N LYS A 85 -2.18 -12.28 2.49
CA LYS A 85 -0.82 -12.77 2.82
C LYS A 85 -0.86 -13.95 3.78
N LYS A 86 -1.68 -13.89 4.83
CA LYS A 86 -1.86 -14.99 5.78
C LYS A 86 -2.44 -16.23 5.11
N LYS A 87 -3.42 -16.08 4.21
CA LYS A 87 -3.99 -17.18 3.42
C LYS A 87 -2.93 -17.81 2.52
N LYS A 88 -2.20 -17.01 1.73
CA LYS A 88 -1.13 -17.50 0.85
C LYS A 88 -0.04 -18.27 1.63
N LYS A 89 0.30 -17.82 2.84
CA LYS A 89 1.25 -18.53 3.72
C LYS A 89 0.73 -19.91 4.14
N ARG A 90 -0.57 -20.04 4.44
CA ARG A 90 -1.20 -21.33 4.77
C ARG A 90 -1.22 -22.25 3.55
N ASP A 91 -1.61 -21.74 2.39
CA ASP A 91 -1.69 -22.51 1.15
C ASP A 91 -0.30 -23.03 0.75
N ASN A 92 0.74 -22.20 0.85
CA ASN A 92 2.12 -22.62 0.59
C ASN A 92 2.59 -23.75 1.53
N LYS A 93 2.22 -23.72 2.81
CA LYS A 93 2.55 -24.80 3.75
C LYS A 93 1.86 -26.10 3.35
N LEU A 94 0.58 -26.03 2.97
CA LEU A 94 -0.17 -27.21 2.50
C LEU A 94 0.44 -27.79 1.22
N ILE A 95 0.82 -26.95 0.27
CA ILE A 95 1.51 -27.38 -0.96
C ILE A 95 2.82 -28.08 -0.63
N GLN A 96 3.62 -27.51 0.29
CA GLN A 96 4.89 -28.11 0.71
C GLN A 96 4.68 -29.47 1.39
N GLU A 97 3.65 -29.59 2.22
CA GLU A 97 3.29 -30.85 2.88
C GLU A 97 2.83 -31.90 1.86
N HIS A 98 1.95 -31.52 0.92
CA HIS A 98 1.51 -32.42 -0.14
C HIS A 98 2.66 -32.85 -1.05
N LYS A 99 3.57 -31.94 -1.39
CA LYS A 99 4.77 -32.27 -2.16
C LYS A 99 5.62 -33.32 -1.43
N ARG A 100 5.81 -33.16 -0.12
CA ARG A 100 6.53 -34.15 0.70
C ARG A 100 5.81 -35.50 0.70
N LYS A 101 4.50 -35.52 0.92
CA LYS A 101 3.70 -36.76 0.90
C LYS A 101 3.76 -37.47 -0.46
N VAL A 102 3.68 -36.72 -1.56
CA VAL A 102 3.82 -37.27 -2.92
C VAL A 102 5.21 -37.89 -3.12
N GLN A 103 6.26 -37.24 -2.63
CA GLN A 103 7.61 -37.79 -2.68
C GLN A 103 7.71 -39.09 -1.88
N GLU A 104 7.25 -39.10 -0.63
CA GLU A 104 7.25 -40.29 0.24
C GLU A 104 6.47 -41.46 -0.37
N LEU A 105 5.29 -41.20 -0.95
CA LEU A 105 4.51 -42.22 -1.67
C LEU A 105 5.24 -42.73 -2.91
N THR A 106 5.87 -41.83 -3.68
CA THR A 106 6.63 -42.21 -4.87
C THR A 106 7.82 -43.08 -4.52
N ASP A 107 8.53 -42.74 -3.44
CA ASP A 107 9.67 -43.50 -2.95
C ASP A 107 9.23 -44.87 -2.42
N THR A 108 8.09 -44.93 -1.72
CA THR A 108 7.47 -46.19 -1.26
C THR A 108 7.10 -47.09 -2.43
N ILE A 109 6.42 -46.57 -3.46
CA ILE A 109 6.03 -47.35 -4.65
C ILE A 109 7.26 -47.88 -5.40
N LYS A 110 8.36 -47.12 -5.41
CA LYS A 110 9.60 -47.49 -6.11
C LYS A 110 10.57 -48.31 -5.27
N GLN A 111 10.27 -48.56 -4.00
CA GLN A 111 11.21 -49.18 -3.06
C GLN A 111 11.72 -50.55 -3.54
N ASN A 112 10.88 -51.33 -4.21
CA ASN A 112 11.23 -52.66 -4.73
C ASN A 112 11.63 -52.67 -6.21
N ASN A 113 11.70 -51.50 -6.86
CA ASN A 113 12.02 -51.40 -8.27
C ASN A 113 13.55 -51.43 -8.49
N ILE A 114 14.02 -52.26 -9.42
CA ILE A 114 15.42 -52.34 -9.82
C ILE A 114 15.60 -51.65 -11.18
N HIS A 115 16.59 -50.77 -11.30
CA HIS A 115 16.97 -50.17 -12.58
C HIS A 115 18.20 -50.88 -13.15
N ILE A 116 18.02 -51.51 -14.31
CA ILE A 116 19.10 -52.15 -15.07
C ILE A 116 19.49 -51.21 -16.21
N ILE A 117 20.77 -50.88 -16.30
CA ILE A 117 21.33 -49.95 -17.30
C ILE A 117 22.32 -50.67 -18.21
N GLY A 118 22.56 -50.11 -19.40
CA GLY A 118 23.54 -50.65 -20.35
C GLY A 118 23.02 -51.78 -21.24
N ILE A 119 21.72 -52.10 -21.18
CA ILE A 119 21.08 -53.10 -22.05
C ILE A 119 20.78 -52.48 -23.42
N PRO A 120 21.36 -52.98 -24.53
CA PRO A 120 21.01 -52.58 -25.90
C PRO A 120 19.51 -52.78 -26.18
N GLU A 121 18.91 -51.91 -27.01
CA GLU A 121 17.48 -52.03 -27.32
C GLU A 121 17.17 -53.29 -28.14
N GLU A 122 18.12 -53.75 -28.93
CA GLU A 122 18.01 -54.93 -29.77
C GLU A 122 17.95 -56.23 -28.96
N GLU A 123 18.52 -56.26 -27.75
CA GLU A 123 18.45 -57.41 -26.84
C GLU A 123 17.01 -57.72 -26.44
N GLU A 124 16.14 -56.71 -26.34
CA GLU A 124 14.72 -56.91 -26.02
C GLU A 124 13.92 -57.41 -27.23
N ARG A 125 14.49 -57.36 -28.45
CA ARG A 125 13.80 -57.70 -29.71
C ARG A 125 13.61 -59.21 -29.83
N GLY A 126 12.41 -59.67 -29.46
CA GLY A 126 11.95 -61.05 -29.63
C GLY A 126 11.62 -61.75 -28.32
N LYS A 127 12.46 -61.60 -27.29
CA LYS A 127 12.25 -62.18 -25.94
C LYS A 127 11.63 -61.21 -24.92
N GLY A 128 11.54 -59.91 -25.25
CA GLY A 128 10.99 -58.88 -24.37
C GLY A 128 11.90 -58.54 -23.20
N ALA A 129 11.51 -57.53 -22.40
CA ALA A 129 12.27 -57.07 -21.24
C ALA A 129 12.38 -58.14 -20.13
N GLU A 130 11.34 -58.96 -19.96
CA GLU A 130 11.31 -60.06 -19.00
C GLU A 130 12.31 -61.16 -19.38
N GLY A 131 12.32 -61.58 -20.64
CA GLY A 131 13.28 -62.59 -21.13
C GLY A 131 14.74 -62.11 -21.06
N VAL A 132 14.99 -60.80 -21.23
CA VAL A 132 16.31 -60.22 -20.96
C VAL A 132 16.68 -60.32 -19.48
N LEU A 133 15.76 -60.01 -18.57
CA LEU A 133 15.98 -60.11 -17.13
C LEU A 133 16.27 -61.54 -16.69
N GLU A 134 15.51 -62.53 -17.18
CA GLU A 134 15.73 -63.95 -16.89
C GLU A 134 17.15 -64.40 -17.31
N GLN A 135 17.60 -63.99 -18.50
CA GLN A 135 18.95 -64.29 -18.97
C GLN A 135 20.03 -63.65 -18.07
N ILE A 136 19.85 -62.38 -17.68
CA ILE A 136 20.79 -61.70 -16.77
C ILE A 136 20.90 -62.44 -15.44
N ILE A 137 19.77 -62.87 -14.86
CA ILE A 137 19.75 -63.63 -13.60
C ILE A 137 20.45 -64.98 -13.78
N ALA A 138 20.14 -65.73 -14.85
CA ALA A 138 20.75 -67.03 -15.08
C ALA A 138 22.28 -66.95 -15.30
N GLU A 139 22.74 -65.94 -16.04
CA GLU A 139 24.16 -65.74 -16.35
C GLU A 139 24.97 -65.25 -15.13
N ASN A 140 24.42 -64.36 -14.32
CA ASN A 140 25.16 -63.70 -13.24
C ASN A 140 24.87 -64.28 -11.84
N PHE A 141 23.70 -64.86 -11.63
CA PHE A 141 23.20 -65.30 -10.33
C PHE A 141 22.57 -66.70 -10.40
N SER A 142 23.38 -67.69 -10.79
CA SER A 142 22.96 -69.10 -10.96
C SER A 142 22.32 -69.77 -9.73
N ASN A 143 22.49 -69.18 -8.54
CA ASN A 143 21.83 -69.62 -7.30
C ASN A 143 20.41 -69.05 -7.15
N LEU A 144 20.15 -67.84 -7.66
CA LEU A 144 18.84 -67.18 -7.57
C LEU A 144 17.82 -67.79 -8.53
N GLY A 145 18.26 -68.26 -9.71
CA GLY A 145 17.39 -68.92 -10.68
C GLY A 145 16.82 -70.29 -10.25
N LYS A 146 17.24 -70.82 -9.09
CA LYS A 146 16.73 -72.08 -8.51
C LYS A 146 15.78 -71.86 -7.33
N GLU A 147 15.78 -70.65 -6.76
CA GLU A 147 14.88 -70.24 -5.68
C GLU A 147 13.59 -69.71 -6.32
N THR A 148 12.48 -70.45 -6.13
CA THR A 148 11.14 -70.17 -6.68
C THR A 148 10.45 -68.92 -6.13
N ASP A 149 11.13 -68.11 -5.31
CA ASP A 149 10.51 -67.06 -4.50
C ASP A 149 10.61 -65.66 -5.12
N ILE A 150 11.26 -65.50 -6.28
CA ILE A 150 11.36 -64.21 -6.98
C ILE A 150 10.14 -64.03 -7.90
N GLU A 151 9.18 -63.23 -7.45
CA GLU A 151 8.01 -62.84 -8.25
C GLU A 151 8.24 -61.46 -8.92
N ILE A 152 8.25 -61.45 -10.25
CA ILE A 152 8.37 -60.22 -11.03
C ILE A 152 6.97 -59.70 -11.36
N GLN A 153 6.62 -58.51 -10.85
CA GLN A 153 5.29 -57.93 -11.12
C GLN A 153 5.18 -57.25 -12.48
N GLU A 154 6.23 -56.52 -12.91
CA GLU A 154 6.25 -55.83 -14.20
C GLU A 154 7.71 -55.60 -14.62
N THR A 155 8.01 -55.83 -15.90
CA THR A 155 9.26 -55.36 -16.52
C THR A 155 8.93 -54.41 -17.66
N LYS A 156 9.60 -53.26 -17.69
CA LYS A 156 9.46 -52.32 -18.80
C LYS A 156 10.72 -51.52 -19.03
N ARG A 157 10.96 -51.21 -20.30
CA ARG A 157 11.96 -50.21 -20.67
C ARG A 157 11.44 -48.82 -20.33
N THR A 158 12.27 -48.02 -19.66
CA THR A 158 11.94 -46.60 -19.48
C THR A 158 12.10 -45.90 -20.82
N PRO A 159 11.07 -45.21 -21.35
CA PRO A 159 11.17 -44.51 -22.62
C PRO A 159 12.33 -43.50 -22.60
N LEU A 160 13.09 -43.41 -23.70
CA LEU A 160 14.07 -42.33 -23.84
C LEU A 160 13.36 -40.99 -23.71
N ARG A 161 13.84 -40.14 -22.80
CA ARG A 161 13.46 -38.73 -22.78
C ARG A 161 14.13 -38.03 -23.96
N CYS A 162 13.47 -37.99 -25.11
CA CYS A 162 13.85 -37.07 -26.17
C CYS A 162 13.58 -35.64 -25.70
N ASN A 163 14.63 -34.88 -25.37
CA ASN A 163 14.52 -33.43 -25.28
C ASN A 163 14.28 -32.88 -26.69
N LEU A 164 13.03 -32.53 -27.02
CA LEU A 164 12.65 -31.98 -28.34
C LEU A 164 13.34 -30.63 -28.68
N ASN A 165 14.08 -30.02 -27.75
CA ASN A 165 14.67 -28.70 -27.93
C ASN A 165 15.91 -28.65 -28.85
N HIS A 166 16.40 -29.79 -29.36
CA HIS A 166 17.58 -29.85 -30.24
C HIS A 166 17.31 -30.22 -31.70
N LEU A 167 16.06 -30.45 -32.10
CA LEU A 167 15.68 -30.85 -33.47
C LEU A 167 15.16 -29.68 -34.34
N LEU A 168 15.28 -28.44 -33.85
CA LEU A 168 14.95 -27.22 -34.59
C LEU A 168 16.21 -26.37 -34.77
N HIS A 169 17.09 -26.79 -35.67
CA HIS A 169 18.11 -25.93 -36.25
C HIS A 169 18.45 -26.38 -37.68
#